data_AF-A0A1Q3WR03-F1
#
_entry.id   AF-A0A1Q3WR03-F1
#
_cell.length_a   1.000
_cell.length_b   1.000
_cell.length_c   1.000
_cell.angle_alpha   90.00
_cell.angle_beta   90.00
_cell.angle_gamma   90.00
#
_symmetry.space_group_name_H-M   'P 1'
#
loop_
_entity.id
_entity.type
_entity.pdbx_description
1 polymer ?
#
loop_
_entity_poly.entity_id
_entity_poly.type
_entity_poly.pdbx_seq_one_letter_code
_entity_poly.pdbx_strand_id
1 'polypeptide(L)'
;MQAIVLTTYRNREAHLKEWVPAMRIAVPGAKIYVIEQADDKSFNRGKLFNVGFLHTEQLGDYWIMQDVDLLPLSVDYSYPDKPTHLATHASQFGYKMPFDKYFGGCNAFTREQFRAVNGFSNHFRGWGAEDCELLKQFEDKGIEIQRRPGRFKSLPHKRVVDKTEYSQNLEIFKGQRPEQDGLDHCDHEIIGEEQKEGYTLVKVHL
;
A
#
# COMPACT_ATOMS: atom_id res chain seq x y z
N MET A 1 17.05 -6.13 -11.79
CA MET A 1 15.92 -6.41 -10.89
C MET A 1 14.68 -5.69 -11.41
N GLN A 2 13.54 -6.35 -11.45
CA GLN A 2 12.25 -5.83 -11.89
C GLN A 2 11.46 -5.34 -10.66
N ALA A 3 11.21 -4.03 -10.60
CA ALA A 3 10.30 -3.45 -9.63
C ALA A 3 8.84 -3.58 -10.09
N ILE A 4 7.94 -3.89 -9.17
CA ILE A 4 6.49 -3.77 -9.33
C ILE A 4 5.99 -2.63 -8.45
N VAL A 5 5.31 -1.65 -9.03
CA VAL A 5 4.64 -0.59 -8.28
C VAL A 5 3.16 -0.92 -8.20
N LEU A 6 2.63 -0.98 -6.99
CA LEU A 6 1.22 -1.16 -6.70
C LEU A 6 0.67 0.14 -6.12
N THR A 7 -0.51 0.54 -6.59
CA THR A 7 -1.36 1.51 -5.90
C THR A 7 -2.77 0.96 -5.77
N THR A 8 -3.41 1.21 -4.64
CA THR A 8 -4.83 0.91 -4.43
C THR A 8 -5.67 2.10 -4.90
N TYR A 9 -6.82 1.85 -5.48
CA TYR A 9 -7.57 2.89 -6.18
C TYR A 9 -9.09 2.69 -6.07
N ARG A 10 -9.82 3.82 -5.97
CA ARG A 10 -11.25 3.92 -6.25
C ARG A 10 -11.62 5.39 -6.42
N ASN A 11 -12.22 5.76 -7.55
CA ASN A 11 -12.74 7.12 -7.80
C ASN A 11 -11.72 8.27 -7.54
N ARG A 12 -10.46 8.09 -7.95
CA ARG A 12 -9.37 9.09 -7.79
C ARG A 12 -8.71 9.46 -9.13
N GLU A 13 -9.47 9.53 -10.22
CA GLU A 13 -8.95 9.68 -11.58
C GLU A 13 -8.01 10.89 -11.74
N ALA A 14 -8.36 12.03 -11.12
CA ALA A 14 -7.53 13.23 -11.14
C ALA A 14 -6.15 13.00 -10.49
N HIS A 15 -6.08 12.30 -9.36
CA HIS A 15 -4.81 11.95 -8.73
C HIS A 15 -4.04 10.94 -9.57
N LEU A 16 -4.71 9.94 -10.13
CA LEU A 16 -4.06 8.93 -10.95
C LEU A 16 -3.39 9.53 -12.20
N LYS A 17 -4.02 10.54 -12.83
CA LYS A 17 -3.46 11.30 -13.96
C LYS A 17 -2.16 12.04 -13.61
N GLU A 18 -2.01 12.51 -12.37
CA GLU A 18 -0.76 13.13 -11.90
C GLU A 18 0.26 12.07 -11.44
N TRP A 19 -0.21 11.00 -10.80
CA TRP A 19 0.62 10.00 -10.13
C TRP A 19 1.33 9.07 -11.12
N VAL A 20 0.65 8.61 -12.18
CA VAL A 20 1.26 7.68 -13.16
C VAL A 20 2.51 8.28 -13.82
N PRO A 21 2.47 9.51 -14.39
CA PRO A 21 3.67 10.15 -14.94
C PRO A 21 4.77 10.34 -13.89
N ALA A 22 4.42 10.74 -12.67
CA ALA A 22 5.39 10.94 -11.59
C ALA A 22 6.12 9.63 -11.22
N MET A 23 5.39 8.51 -11.15
CA MET A 23 5.99 7.20 -10.88
C MET A 23 6.83 6.67 -12.04
N ARG A 24 6.44 6.96 -13.29
CA ARG A 24 7.26 6.60 -14.46
C ARG A 24 8.61 7.30 -14.47
N ILE A 25 8.67 8.52 -13.95
CA ILE A 25 9.92 9.27 -13.76
C ILE A 25 10.70 8.73 -12.54
N ALA A 26 10.02 8.50 -11.42
CA ALA A 26 10.66 8.14 -10.17
C ALA A 26 11.19 6.69 -10.13
N VAL A 27 10.53 5.77 -10.85
CA VAL A 27 10.90 4.35 -10.90
C VAL A 27 10.92 3.87 -12.36
N PRO A 28 11.91 4.32 -13.16
CA PRO A 28 11.97 3.99 -14.57
C PRO A 28 12.09 2.48 -14.79
N GLY A 29 11.31 1.94 -15.74
CA GLY A 29 11.29 0.51 -16.05
C GLY A 29 10.44 -0.36 -15.12
N ALA A 30 9.86 0.18 -14.05
CA ALA A 30 8.92 -0.57 -13.22
C ALA A 30 7.64 -0.92 -13.98
N LYS A 31 7.03 -2.06 -13.65
CA LYS A 31 5.65 -2.35 -14.05
C LYS A 31 4.71 -1.74 -13.00
N ILE A 32 3.70 -1.00 -13.44
CA ILE A 32 2.77 -0.29 -12.55
C ILE A 32 1.41 -0.96 -12.65
N TYR A 33 0.86 -1.36 -11.51
CA TYR A 33 -0.47 -1.92 -11.38
C TYR A 33 -1.32 -1.04 -10.48
N VAL A 34 -2.52 -0.71 -10.96
CA VAL A 34 -3.54 0.04 -10.23
C VAL A 34 -4.63 -0.94 -9.86
N ILE A 35 -4.78 -1.22 -8.56
CA ILE A 35 -5.75 -2.18 -8.04
C ILE A 35 -7.02 -1.42 -7.65
N GLU A 36 -8.06 -1.53 -8.48
CA GLU A 36 -9.33 -0.83 -8.33
C GLU A 36 -10.35 -1.69 -7.59
N GLN A 37 -10.81 -1.21 -6.43
CA GLN A 37 -11.96 -1.82 -5.75
C GLN A 37 -13.25 -1.43 -6.46
N ALA A 38 -13.92 -2.41 -7.07
CA ALA A 38 -15.11 -2.20 -7.87
C ALA A 38 -16.43 -2.43 -7.12
N ASP A 39 -16.39 -3.10 -5.96
CA ASP A 39 -17.57 -3.28 -5.11
C ASP A 39 -17.91 -2.02 -4.29
N ASP A 40 -19.15 -2.00 -3.79
CA ASP A 40 -19.70 -0.91 -2.97
C ASP A 40 -19.33 -1.01 -1.48
N LYS A 41 -18.44 -1.95 -1.08
CA LYS A 41 -18.02 -2.08 0.32
C LYS A 41 -17.10 -0.92 0.69
N SER A 42 -16.90 -0.69 1.98
CA SER A 42 -15.90 0.25 2.47
C SER A 42 -14.51 -0.05 1.90
N PHE A 43 -13.73 0.99 1.66
CA PHE A 43 -12.43 0.86 0.99
C PHE A 43 -11.50 0.01 1.86
N ASN A 44 -10.81 -0.96 1.28
CA ASN A 44 -9.88 -1.81 2.03
C ASN A 44 -8.48 -1.77 1.41
N ARG A 45 -7.70 -0.78 1.85
CA ARG A 45 -6.35 -0.52 1.34
C ARG A 45 -5.41 -1.72 1.51
N GLY A 46 -5.35 -2.28 2.72
CA GLY A 46 -4.47 -3.43 3.02
C GLY A 46 -4.79 -4.64 2.14
N LYS A 47 -6.08 -5.00 2.05
CA LYS A 47 -6.53 -6.13 1.22
C LYS A 47 -6.27 -5.89 -0.27
N LEU A 48 -6.46 -4.68 -0.80
CA LEU A 48 -6.14 -4.37 -2.20
C LEU A 48 -4.64 -4.51 -2.50
N PHE A 49 -3.76 -4.15 -1.57
CA PHE A 49 -2.33 -4.42 -1.73
C PHE A 49 -2.02 -5.91 -1.70
N ASN A 50 -2.68 -6.70 -0.85
CA ASN A 50 -2.56 -8.15 -0.86
C ASN A 50 -2.97 -8.73 -2.23
N VAL A 51 -4.12 -8.31 -2.77
CA VAL A 51 -4.60 -8.72 -4.09
C VAL A 51 -3.60 -8.36 -5.19
N GLY A 52 -3.11 -7.12 -5.20
CA GLY A 52 -2.10 -6.68 -6.17
C GLY A 52 -0.80 -7.45 -6.07
N PHE A 53 -0.35 -7.76 -4.86
CA PHE A 53 0.83 -8.59 -4.62
C PHE A 53 0.61 -10.01 -5.16
N LEU A 54 -0.47 -10.68 -4.78
CA LEU A 54 -0.80 -12.04 -5.24
C LEU A 54 -0.88 -12.12 -6.77
N HIS A 55 -1.51 -11.13 -7.40
CA HIS A 55 -1.63 -11.05 -8.85
C HIS A 55 -0.28 -10.88 -9.57
N THR A 56 0.71 -10.26 -8.90
CA THR A 56 2.00 -9.89 -9.51
C THR A 56 3.21 -10.61 -8.93
N GLU A 57 3.01 -11.53 -7.98
CA GLU A 57 4.07 -12.12 -7.15
C GLU A 57 5.19 -12.79 -7.97
N GLN A 58 4.83 -13.38 -9.11
CA GLN A 58 5.76 -14.09 -10.00
C GLN A 58 6.40 -13.17 -11.06
N LEU A 59 6.10 -11.86 -11.04
CA LEU A 59 6.48 -10.92 -12.10
C LEU A 59 7.64 -9.98 -11.73
N GLY A 60 8.03 -9.92 -10.45
CA GLY A 60 8.98 -8.95 -9.94
C GLY A 60 9.92 -9.49 -8.88
N ASP A 61 10.96 -8.71 -8.61
CA ASP A 61 11.93 -8.99 -7.54
C ASP A 61 11.54 -8.27 -6.24
N TYR A 62 10.87 -7.11 -6.34
CA TYR A 62 10.41 -6.34 -5.20
C TYR A 62 9.20 -5.46 -5.56
N TRP A 63 8.40 -5.13 -4.54
CA TRP A 63 7.15 -4.39 -4.64
C TRP A 63 7.27 -3.06 -3.93
N ILE A 64 6.77 -2.01 -4.57
CA ILE A 64 6.58 -0.67 -4.02
C ILE A 64 5.07 -0.48 -3.88
N MET A 65 4.58 -0.34 -2.66
CA MET A 65 3.17 -0.12 -2.34
C MET A 65 3.01 1.34 -1.94
N GLN A 66 2.36 2.13 -2.79
CA GLN A 66 2.28 3.59 -2.62
C GLN A 66 0.87 4.11 -2.83
N ASP A 67 0.48 5.05 -2.00
CA ASP A 67 -0.80 5.74 -2.10
C ASP A 67 -0.82 6.64 -3.36
N VAL A 68 -1.94 6.63 -4.08
CA VAL A 68 -2.13 7.38 -5.34
C VAL A 68 -2.07 8.91 -5.15
N ASP A 69 -2.22 9.40 -3.93
CA ASP A 69 -2.18 10.83 -3.61
C ASP A 69 -0.84 11.30 -3.06
N LEU A 70 0.20 10.45 -3.06
CA LEU A 70 1.56 10.86 -2.74
C LEU A 70 2.41 10.92 -4.01
N LEU A 71 2.77 12.14 -4.43
CA LEU A 71 3.71 12.36 -5.52
C LEU A 71 5.16 12.38 -5.00
N PRO A 72 6.07 11.56 -5.53
CA PRO A 72 7.47 11.60 -5.13
C PRO A 72 8.13 12.92 -5.53
N LEU A 73 8.86 13.53 -4.60
CA LEU A 73 9.73 14.68 -4.86
C LEU A 73 11.21 14.28 -4.82
N SER A 74 11.58 13.42 -3.87
CA SER A 74 12.93 12.87 -3.71
C SER A 74 12.84 11.60 -2.86
N VAL A 75 12.92 10.44 -3.48
CA VAL A 75 12.71 9.13 -2.83
C VAL A 75 13.65 8.11 -3.45
N ASP A 76 14.29 7.31 -2.61
CA ASP A 76 15.11 6.18 -3.03
C ASP A 76 14.26 4.90 -3.09
N TYR A 77 13.81 4.55 -4.30
CA TYR A 77 13.04 3.33 -4.61
C TYR A 77 13.91 2.11 -4.94
N SER A 78 15.21 2.14 -4.59
CA SER A 78 16.11 1.00 -4.79
C SER A 78 15.63 -0.25 -4.03
N TYR A 79 16.18 -1.39 -4.42
CA TYR A 79 15.84 -2.69 -3.84
C TYR A 79 15.90 -2.68 -2.29
N PRO A 80 14.90 -3.26 -1.60
CA PRO A 80 14.82 -3.27 -0.14
C PRO A 80 15.51 -4.49 0.49
N ASP A 81 16.73 -4.33 1.03
CA ASP A 81 17.39 -5.40 1.83
C ASP A 81 16.59 -5.74 3.11
N LYS A 82 15.80 -4.78 3.59
CA LYS A 82 14.86 -4.89 4.71
C LYS A 82 13.51 -4.32 4.30
N PRO A 83 12.38 -4.74 4.91
CA PRO A 83 11.11 -4.04 4.74
C PRO A 83 11.30 -2.54 4.97
N THR A 84 11.00 -1.72 3.96
CA THR A 84 11.43 -0.32 3.96
C THR A 84 10.24 0.62 3.89
N HIS A 85 10.13 1.53 4.86
CA HIS A 85 9.21 2.66 4.80
C HIS A 85 9.85 3.87 4.13
N LEU A 86 9.19 4.38 3.09
CA LEU A 86 9.68 5.47 2.25
C LEU A 86 8.99 6.80 2.57
N ALA A 87 7.71 6.81 2.98
CA ALA A 87 6.91 8.03 3.20
C ALA A 87 7.21 8.77 4.51
N THR A 88 8.47 9.12 4.75
CA THR A 88 8.91 9.78 6.00
C THR A 88 8.72 11.29 6.03
N HIS A 89 8.64 11.95 4.87
CA HIS A 89 8.50 13.41 4.75
C HIS A 89 7.37 13.76 3.76
N ALA A 90 6.12 13.55 4.15
CA ALA A 90 4.96 13.95 3.35
C ALA A 90 4.52 15.40 3.68
N SER A 91 4.16 16.19 2.66
CA SER A 91 3.78 17.60 2.86
C SER A 91 2.55 17.79 3.75
N GLN A 92 1.60 16.84 3.74
CA GLN A 92 0.42 16.86 4.63
C GLN A 92 0.75 16.80 6.13
N PHE A 93 1.96 16.37 6.49
CA PHE A 93 2.46 16.30 7.85
C PHE A 93 3.57 17.33 8.10
N GLY A 94 3.65 18.38 7.27
CA GLY A 94 4.70 19.39 7.38
C GLY A 94 6.11 18.84 7.13
N TYR A 95 6.23 17.82 6.27
CA TYR A 95 7.49 17.11 6.01
C TYR A 95 8.12 16.46 7.26
N LYS A 96 7.29 15.96 8.17
CA LYS A 96 7.70 15.21 9.36
C LYS A 96 6.89 13.93 9.48
N MET A 97 7.38 13.00 10.28
CA MET A 97 6.61 11.83 10.70
C MET A 97 5.39 12.27 11.53
N PRO A 98 4.17 11.76 11.25
CA PRO A 98 2.99 12.12 12.04
C PRO A 98 3.03 11.50 13.46
N PHE A 99 3.67 10.34 13.61
CA PHE A 99 3.96 9.66 14.88
C PHE A 99 5.03 8.57 14.65
N ASP A 100 5.67 8.09 15.73
CA ASP A 100 6.87 7.22 15.65
C ASP A 100 6.65 5.89 14.91
N LYS A 101 5.48 5.29 15.09
CA LYS A 101 5.09 4.00 14.50
C LYS A 101 4.36 4.13 13.16
N TYR A 102 4.40 5.30 12.52
CA TYR A 102 3.77 5.48 11.21
C TYR A 102 4.47 4.64 10.14
N PHE A 103 3.69 3.89 9.37
CA PHE A 103 4.18 2.96 8.34
C PHE A 103 3.31 3.02 7.06
N GLY A 104 2.48 4.06 6.92
CA GLY A 104 1.59 4.26 5.79
C GLY A 104 2.25 4.98 4.61
N GLY A 105 1.47 5.34 3.59
CA GLY A 105 1.92 6.19 2.50
C GLY A 105 2.70 5.46 1.40
N CYS A 106 3.92 5.00 1.70
CA CYS A 106 4.78 4.33 0.72
C CYS A 106 5.76 3.38 1.39
N ASN A 107 5.73 2.10 0.99
CA ASN A 107 6.61 1.06 1.48
C ASN A 107 7.18 0.21 0.34
N ALA A 108 8.35 -0.40 0.58
CA ALA A 108 8.98 -1.34 -0.34
C ALA A 108 9.34 -2.66 0.35
N PHE A 109 9.06 -3.78 -0.32
CA PHE A 109 9.28 -5.13 0.20
C PHE A 109 9.77 -6.08 -0.88
N THR A 110 10.59 -7.06 -0.52
CA THR A 110 10.78 -8.26 -1.35
C THR A 110 9.59 -9.20 -1.20
N ARG A 111 9.49 -10.20 -2.09
CA ARG A 111 8.48 -11.25 -1.99
C ARG A 111 8.57 -11.98 -0.65
N GLU A 112 9.79 -12.36 -0.28
CA GLU A 112 10.07 -13.14 0.93
C GLU A 112 9.75 -12.33 2.19
N GLN A 113 10.07 -11.04 2.22
CA GLN A 113 9.75 -10.15 3.33
C GLN A 113 8.25 -10.02 3.52
N PHE A 114 7.49 -9.77 2.45
CA PHE A 114 6.04 -9.56 2.56
C PHE A 114 5.30 -10.87 2.90
N ARG A 115 5.72 -11.99 2.31
CA ARG A 115 5.22 -13.34 2.65
C ARG A 115 5.55 -13.73 4.09
N ALA A 116 6.70 -13.33 4.63
CA ALA A 116 7.12 -13.69 5.99
C ALA A 116 6.11 -13.22 7.05
N VAL A 117 5.41 -12.09 6.82
CA VAL A 117 4.37 -11.54 7.71
C VAL A 117 2.93 -11.85 7.27
N ASN A 118 2.76 -12.65 6.23
CA ASN A 118 1.47 -12.94 5.60
C ASN A 118 0.73 -11.69 5.10
N GLY A 119 1.48 -10.69 4.61
CA GLY A 119 0.94 -9.43 4.10
C GLY A 119 0.13 -8.61 5.11
N PHE A 120 -0.68 -7.68 4.59
CA PHE A 120 -1.61 -6.90 5.40
C PHE A 120 -2.73 -7.77 5.97
N SER A 121 -3.32 -7.37 7.09
CA SER A 121 -4.64 -7.88 7.46
C SER A 121 -5.72 -7.45 6.45
N ASN A 122 -6.67 -8.34 6.19
CA ASN A 122 -7.82 -8.16 5.31
C ASN A 122 -9.03 -7.52 6.02
N HIS A 123 -8.96 -7.29 7.33
CA HIS A 123 -10.12 -6.88 8.15
C HIS A 123 -10.29 -5.36 8.30
N PHE A 124 -9.26 -4.57 7.97
CA PHE A 124 -9.32 -3.11 8.10
C PHE A 124 -10.13 -2.47 6.97
N ARG A 125 -11.15 -1.68 7.34
CA ARG A 125 -12.06 -1.01 6.40
C ARG A 125 -12.06 0.49 6.65
N GLY A 126 -12.14 1.27 5.58
CA GLY A 126 -12.07 2.71 5.67
C GLY A 126 -10.68 3.18 6.09
N TRP A 127 -10.61 4.14 7.00
CA TRP A 127 -9.35 4.72 7.46
C TRP A 127 -8.87 4.09 8.77
N GLY A 128 -7.58 3.76 8.83
CA GLY A 128 -6.83 3.66 10.08
C GLY A 128 -6.30 2.27 10.43
N ALA A 129 -5.08 2.29 10.98
CA ALA A 129 -4.39 1.22 11.70
C ALA A 129 -3.96 -0.02 10.89
N GLU A 130 -4.30 -0.14 9.61
CA GLU A 130 -3.86 -1.27 8.78
C GLU A 130 -2.35 -1.26 8.52
N ASP A 131 -1.77 -0.06 8.41
CA ASP A 131 -0.34 0.17 8.26
C ASP A 131 0.43 -0.09 9.56
N CYS A 132 -0.13 0.34 10.69
CA CYS A 132 0.38 0.04 12.02
C CYS A 132 0.33 -1.46 12.33
N GLU A 133 -0.74 -2.17 11.92
CA GLU A 133 -0.84 -3.63 12.08
C GLU A 133 0.24 -4.33 11.27
N LEU A 134 0.46 -3.95 10.01
CA LEU A 134 1.55 -4.53 9.22
C LEU A 134 2.92 -4.31 9.87
N LEU A 135 3.19 -3.10 10.39
CA LEU A 135 4.43 -2.84 11.12
C LEU A 135 4.56 -3.76 12.34
N LYS A 136 3.50 -3.93 13.13
CA LYS A 136 3.48 -4.82 14.29
C LYS A 136 3.82 -6.26 13.91
N GLN A 137 3.33 -6.75 12.77
CA GLN A 137 3.64 -8.11 12.31
C GLN A 137 5.13 -8.33 11.99
N PHE A 138 5.81 -7.31 11.44
CA PHE A 138 7.26 -7.36 11.28
C PHE A 138 7.98 -7.36 12.63
N GLU A 139 7.55 -6.49 13.55
CA GLU A 139 8.14 -6.38 14.91
C GLU A 139 7.98 -7.67 15.72
N ASP A 140 6.79 -8.29 15.71
CA ASP A 140 6.49 -9.54 16.42
C ASP A 140 7.32 -10.73 15.90
N LYS A 141 7.72 -10.69 14.62
CA LYS A 141 8.62 -11.70 14.01
C LYS A 141 10.10 -11.37 14.15
N GLY A 142 10.45 -10.26 14.82
CA GLY A 142 11.84 -9.80 14.95
C GLY A 142 12.47 -9.37 13.63
N ILE A 143 11.65 -9.03 12.63
CA ILE A 143 12.13 -8.57 11.32
C ILE A 143 12.37 -7.06 11.41
N GLU A 144 13.63 -6.67 11.28
CA GLU A 144 14.02 -5.26 11.35
C GLU A 144 13.55 -4.50 10.10
N ILE A 145 12.86 -3.38 10.32
CA ILE A 145 12.43 -2.47 9.25
C ILE A 145 13.46 -1.35 9.04
N GLN A 146 13.57 -0.86 7.81
CA GLN A 146 14.37 0.30 7.45
C GLN A 146 13.45 1.51 7.19
N ARG A 147 13.90 2.71 7.56
CA ARG A 147 13.28 3.96 7.13
C ARG A 147 14.26 4.70 6.21
N ARG A 148 13.88 4.92 4.96
CA ARG A 148 14.65 5.78 4.04
C ARG A 148 13.99 7.16 3.97
N PRO A 149 14.75 8.26 4.04
CA PRO A 149 14.19 9.60 3.85
C PRO A 149 13.57 9.75 2.46
N GLY A 150 12.25 9.80 2.39
CA GLY A 150 11.49 10.00 1.16
C GLY A 150 10.57 11.21 1.31
N ARG A 151 10.73 12.17 0.41
CA ARG A 151 9.96 13.42 0.40
C ARG A 151 8.85 13.34 -0.63
N PHE A 152 7.63 13.61 -0.20
CA PHE A 152 6.42 13.51 -1.01
C PHE A 152 5.59 14.80 -0.96
N LYS A 153 4.96 15.14 -2.09
CA LYS A 153 3.86 16.11 -2.15
C LYS A 153 2.55 15.34 -2.05
N SER A 154 1.74 15.65 -1.04
CA SER A 154 0.40 15.10 -0.86
C SER A 154 -0.61 15.86 -1.72
N LEU A 155 -1.36 15.15 -2.55
CA LEU A 155 -2.45 15.70 -3.34
C LEU A 155 -3.68 15.92 -2.44
N PRO A 156 -4.35 17.08 -2.57
CA PRO A 156 -5.46 17.43 -1.70
C PRO A 156 -6.64 16.50 -1.95
N HIS A 157 -7.27 16.05 -0.86
CA HIS A 157 -8.49 15.28 -0.88
C HIS A 157 -9.26 15.43 0.44
N LYS A 158 -10.58 15.22 0.38
CA LYS A 158 -11.40 15.20 1.60
C LYS A 158 -11.14 13.89 2.34
N ARG A 159 -10.61 13.97 3.56
CA ARG A 159 -10.52 12.82 4.46
C ARG A 159 -11.86 12.67 5.18
N VAL A 160 -12.66 11.72 4.71
CA VAL A 160 -13.91 11.33 5.38
C VAL A 160 -13.60 10.11 6.22
N VAL A 161 -13.45 10.31 7.53
CA VAL A 161 -13.25 9.23 8.50
C VAL A 161 -14.61 8.85 9.06
N ASP A 162 -15.07 7.63 8.75
CA ASP A 162 -16.20 7.05 9.45
C ASP A 162 -15.75 6.69 10.88
N LYS A 163 -16.40 7.29 11.89
CA LYS A 163 -16.00 7.11 13.29
C LYS A 163 -16.25 5.69 13.78
N THR A 164 -17.27 5.02 13.26
CA THR A 164 -17.62 3.64 13.63
C THR A 164 -16.55 2.69 13.10
N GLU A 165 -16.23 2.78 11.81
CA GLU A 165 -15.18 1.95 11.19
C GLU A 165 -13.82 2.21 11.82
N TYR A 166 -13.47 3.48 12.04
CA TYR A 166 -12.22 3.84 12.71
C TYR A 166 -12.13 3.22 14.11
N SER A 167 -13.22 3.25 14.88
CA SER A 167 -13.24 2.66 16.23
C SER A 167 -13.12 1.14 16.16
N GLN A 168 -13.77 0.48 15.19
CA GLN A 168 -13.64 -0.96 14.95
C GLN A 168 -12.21 -1.34 14.56
N ASN A 169 -11.56 -0.57 13.68
CA ASN A 169 -10.16 -0.78 13.28
C ASN A 169 -9.22 -0.70 14.49
N LEU A 170 -9.46 0.21 15.43
CA LEU A 170 -8.67 0.29 16.66
C LEU A 170 -8.86 -0.94 17.55
N GLU A 171 -10.07 -1.49 17.64
CA GLU A 171 -10.31 -2.73 18.38
C GLU A 171 -9.67 -3.95 17.70
N ILE A 172 -9.72 -4.03 16.36
CA ILE A 172 -8.99 -5.05 15.58
C ILE A 172 -7.48 -4.94 15.87
N PHE A 173 -6.92 -3.73 15.81
CA PHE A 173 -5.49 -3.50 16.03
C PHE A 173 -5.02 -3.83 17.45
N LYS A 174 -5.86 -3.56 18.47
CA LYS A 174 -5.57 -3.96 19.87
C LYS A 174 -5.70 -5.47 20.08
N GLY A 175 -6.52 -6.12 19.26
CA GLY A 175 -6.73 -7.56 19.29
C GLY A 175 -5.54 -8.35 18.77
N GLN A 176 -5.71 -9.67 18.76
CA GLN A 176 -4.78 -10.58 18.09
C GLN A 176 -5.25 -10.75 16.64
N ARG A 177 -4.29 -10.76 15.70
CA ARG A 177 -4.58 -11.05 14.31
C ARG A 177 -5.18 -12.46 14.20
N PRO A 178 -6.34 -12.63 13.52
CA PRO A 178 -6.93 -13.95 13.33
C PRO A 178 -6.01 -14.88 12.53
N GLU A 179 -6.13 -16.20 12.74
CA GLU A 179 -5.39 -17.20 11.95
C GLU A 179 -5.83 -17.19 10.48
N GLN A 180 -7.14 -16.99 10.23
CA GLN A 180 -7.72 -16.89 8.88
C GLN A 180 -7.70 -15.44 8.40
N ASP A 181 -6.50 -14.92 8.15
CA ASP A 181 -6.28 -13.55 7.68
C ASP A 181 -4.98 -13.45 6.87
N GLY A 182 -4.81 -12.42 6.05
CA GLY A 182 -3.60 -12.19 5.25
C GLY A 182 -3.64 -12.77 3.84
N LEU A 183 -2.45 -13.04 3.29
CA LEU A 183 -2.29 -13.47 1.89
C LEU A 183 -2.90 -14.84 1.61
N ASP A 184 -2.83 -15.75 2.56
CA ASP A 184 -3.39 -17.10 2.45
C ASP A 184 -4.93 -17.15 2.58
N HIS A 185 -5.55 -16.11 3.16
CA HIS A 185 -7.00 -15.96 3.31
C HIS A 185 -7.51 -14.64 2.70
N CYS A 186 -6.98 -14.30 1.53
CA CYS A 186 -7.36 -13.09 0.80
C CYS A 186 -8.45 -13.39 -0.21
N ASP A 187 -9.70 -13.60 0.22
CA ASP A 187 -10.82 -13.84 -0.70
C ASP A 187 -11.08 -12.64 -1.61
N HIS A 188 -11.03 -12.82 -2.92
CA HIS A 188 -11.28 -11.77 -3.91
C HIS A 188 -11.64 -12.37 -5.27
N GLU A 189 -12.22 -11.55 -6.13
CA GLU A 189 -12.50 -11.87 -7.53
C GLU A 189 -11.92 -10.79 -8.43
N ILE A 190 -11.08 -11.16 -9.40
CA ILE A 190 -10.63 -10.25 -10.46
C ILE A 190 -11.72 -10.23 -11.53
N ILE A 191 -12.38 -9.08 -11.70
CA ILE A 191 -13.49 -8.92 -12.64
C ILE A 191 -13.08 -8.27 -13.97
N GLY A 192 -11.85 -7.75 -14.04
CA GLY A 192 -11.33 -7.16 -15.27
C GLY A 192 -9.88 -6.74 -15.16
N GLU A 193 -9.18 -6.79 -16.28
CA GLU A 193 -7.82 -6.31 -16.44
C GLU A 193 -7.72 -5.52 -17.75
N GLU A 194 -7.17 -4.32 -17.67
CA GLU A 194 -7.05 -3.42 -18.81
C GLU A 194 -5.64 -2.80 -18.87
N GLN A 195 -4.93 -3.02 -19.98
CA GLN A 195 -3.70 -2.28 -20.24
C GLN A 195 -4.03 -0.82 -20.59
N LYS A 196 -3.55 0.11 -19.78
CA LYS A 196 -3.64 1.55 -20.01
C LYS A 196 -2.27 2.11 -20.38
N GLU A 197 -2.25 3.35 -20.85
CA GLU A 197 -1.00 4.06 -21.10
C GLU A 197 -0.25 4.25 -19.77
N GLY A 198 0.90 3.58 -19.64
CA GLY A 198 1.76 3.71 -18.48
C GLY A 198 1.34 2.90 -17.24
N TYR A 199 0.32 2.04 -17.28
CA TYR A 199 -0.02 1.12 -16.17
C TYR A 199 -1.02 0.04 -16.60
N THR A 200 -1.17 -1.00 -15.79
CA THR A 200 -2.23 -2.02 -15.92
C THR A 200 -3.27 -1.78 -14.83
N LEU A 201 -4.54 -1.65 -15.22
CA LEU A 201 -5.67 -1.52 -14.28
C LEU A 201 -6.24 -2.90 -14.00
N VAL A 202 -6.33 -3.28 -12.73
CA VAL A 202 -6.92 -4.55 -12.28
C VAL A 202 -8.12 -4.22 -11.41
N LYS A 203 -9.32 -4.60 -11.86
CA LYS A 203 -10.58 -4.37 -11.16
C LYS A 203 -10.95 -5.59 -10.33
N VAL A 204 -11.30 -5.38 -9.08
CA VAL A 204 -11.51 -6.47 -8.12
C VAL A 204 -12.76 -6.26 -7.27
N HIS A 205 -13.44 -7.36 -6.96
CA HIS A 205 -14.37 -7.46 -5.84
C HIS A 205 -13.65 -8.07 -4.64
N LEU A 206 -13.81 -7.46 -3.46
CA LEU A 206 -13.28 -7.90 -2.17
C LEU A 206 -14.34 -8.57 -1.31
#